data_AF-A0A6L7WQ24-F1
#
_entry.id   AF-A0A6L7WQ24-F1
#
_cell.length_a   1.000
_cell.length_b   1.000
_cell.length_c   1.000
_cell.angle_alpha   90.00
_cell.angle_beta   90.00
_cell.angle_gamma   90.00
#
_symmetry.space_group_name_H-M   'P 1'
#
loop_
_entity.id
_entity.type
_entity.pdbx_description
1 polymer ?
#
loop_
_entity_poly.entity_id
_entity_poly.type
_entity_poly.pdbx_seq_one_letter_code
_entity_poly.pdbx_strand_id
1 'polypeptide(L)'
;RAPAFVLEVASPSTWRDDLGRKRSVYARLGVREYWQYDPSGEHLPARLQGERLTPSGYLRQPVATGLDGTLTLRSETLGLDLLAVPGREMRFRNPATGGNLRSHDEEAEGRVAAETRAAAAATRVTAAEARVAELEALLRDRSR
;
A
#
# COMPACT_ATOMS: atom_id res chain seq x y z
N ARG A 1 8.82 13.21 19.17
CA ARG A 1 7.46 13.55 18.66
C ARG A 1 6.71 12.25 18.45
N ALA A 2 5.50 12.10 19.01
CA ALA A 2 4.68 10.90 18.78
C ALA A 2 4.14 10.87 17.33
N PRO A 3 3.87 9.69 16.76
CA PRO A 3 3.23 9.58 15.46
C PRO A 3 1.80 10.15 15.53
N ALA A 4 1.32 10.67 14.41
CA ALA A 4 -0.06 11.16 14.33
C ALA A 4 -1.07 10.04 14.07
N PHE A 5 -0.63 8.94 13.50
CA PHE A 5 -1.41 7.76 13.14
C PHE A 5 -0.70 6.51 13.61
N VAL A 6 -1.43 5.57 14.18
CA VAL A 6 -0.96 4.23 14.53
C VAL A 6 -1.96 3.22 14.03
N LEU A 7 -1.45 2.18 13.37
CA LEU A 7 -2.19 0.98 13.02
C LEU A 7 -1.52 -0.22 13.70
N GLU A 8 -2.24 -0.90 14.58
CA GLU A 8 -1.81 -2.19 15.14
C GLU A 8 -2.39 -3.33 14.32
N VAL A 9 -1.58 -4.33 14.02
CA VAL A 9 -2.02 -5.57 13.38
C VAL A 9 -2.24 -6.60 14.47
N ALA A 10 -3.49 -7.01 14.67
CA ALA A 10 -3.86 -7.94 15.71
C ALA A 10 -3.22 -9.32 15.44
N SER A 11 -2.73 -9.92 16.52
CA SER A 11 -2.20 -11.28 16.53
C SER A 11 -2.69 -12.01 17.78
N PRO A 12 -2.58 -13.34 17.84
CA PRO A 12 -3.03 -14.12 19.00
C PRO A 12 -2.45 -13.63 20.34
N SER A 13 -1.22 -13.11 20.34
CA SER A 13 -0.52 -12.66 21.55
C SER A 13 -0.74 -11.18 21.90
N THR A 14 -1.13 -10.32 20.95
CA THR A 14 -1.14 -8.85 21.16
C THR A 14 -2.53 -8.23 21.24
N TRP A 15 -3.57 -8.87 20.69
CA TRP A 15 -4.86 -8.21 20.46
C TRP A 15 -5.51 -7.61 21.73
N ARG A 16 -5.35 -8.24 22.90
CA ARG A 16 -5.89 -7.73 24.17
C ARG A 16 -5.17 -6.45 24.63
N ASP A 17 -3.85 -6.39 24.42
CA ASP A 17 -3.04 -5.24 24.78
C ASP A 17 -3.32 -4.05 23.86
N ASP A 18 -3.57 -4.34 22.58
CA ASP A 18 -3.97 -3.38 21.54
C ASP A 18 -5.33 -2.74 21.88
N LEU A 19 -6.29 -3.49 22.43
CA LEU A 19 -7.59 -2.96 22.87
C LEU A 19 -7.51 -2.16 24.19
N GLY A 20 -6.49 -2.40 25.03
CA GLY A 20 -6.41 -1.87 26.39
C GLY A 20 -5.28 -0.86 26.61
N ARG A 21 -4.12 -1.37 27.01
CA ARG A 21 -3.00 -0.57 27.51
C ARG A 21 -2.40 0.31 26.41
N LYS A 22 -2.16 -0.24 25.21
CA LYS A 22 -1.57 0.52 24.09
C LYS A 22 -2.47 1.67 23.67
N ARG A 23 -3.77 1.40 23.46
CA ARG A 23 -4.79 2.42 23.22
C ARG A 23 -4.69 3.58 24.23
N SER A 24 -4.59 3.26 25.52
CA SER A 24 -4.49 4.26 26.58
C SER A 24 -3.17 5.06 26.54
N VAL A 25 -2.06 4.40 26.22
CA VAL A 25 -0.74 5.06 26.05
C VAL A 25 -0.78 6.01 24.85
N TYR A 26 -1.28 5.58 23.70
CA TYR A 26 -1.35 6.40 22.50
C TYR A 26 -2.26 7.62 22.65
N ALA A 27 -3.36 7.50 23.40
CA ALA A 27 -4.21 8.65 23.74
C ALA A 27 -3.42 9.71 24.53
N ARG A 28 -2.66 9.29 25.56
CA ARG A 28 -1.82 10.21 26.35
C ARG A 28 -0.69 10.83 25.54
N LEU A 29 -0.17 10.12 24.55
CA LEU A 29 0.85 10.62 23.63
C LEU A 29 0.29 11.54 22.55
N GLY A 30 -1.03 11.73 22.46
CA GLY A 30 -1.66 12.61 21.49
C GLY A 30 -1.73 12.05 20.07
N VAL A 31 -1.68 10.72 19.91
CA VAL A 31 -1.83 10.07 18.60
C VAL A 31 -3.25 10.34 18.10
N ARG A 32 -3.39 11.05 16.97
CA ARG A 32 -4.69 11.51 16.46
C ARG A 32 -5.59 10.38 15.99
N GLU A 33 -5.03 9.36 15.36
CA GLU A 33 -5.77 8.21 14.84
C GLU A 33 -5.13 6.92 15.35
N TYR A 34 -5.90 6.09 16.06
CA TYR A 34 -5.48 4.78 16.57
C TYR A 34 -6.36 3.67 16.02
N TRP A 35 -5.80 2.85 15.16
CA TRP A 35 -6.52 1.91 14.33
C TRP A 35 -5.99 0.48 14.51
N GLN A 36 -6.84 -0.50 14.25
CA GLN A 36 -6.52 -1.91 14.41
C GLN A 36 -7.03 -2.70 13.19
N TYR A 37 -6.18 -3.60 12.69
CA TYR A 37 -6.50 -4.52 11.60
C TYR A 37 -6.27 -5.96 12.06
N ASP A 38 -7.24 -6.82 11.82
CA ASP A 38 -7.18 -8.26 12.11
C ASP A 38 -7.17 -9.06 10.80
N PRO A 39 -6.00 -9.57 10.38
CA PRO A 39 -5.88 -10.35 9.16
C PRO A 39 -6.74 -11.61 9.18
N SER A 40 -6.82 -12.32 10.31
CA SER A 40 -7.57 -13.58 10.43
C SER A 40 -9.06 -13.34 10.66
N GLY A 41 -9.41 -12.24 11.34
CA GLY A 41 -10.78 -11.95 11.76
C GLY A 41 -11.23 -12.75 12.98
N GLU A 42 -10.30 -13.38 13.69
CA GLU A 42 -10.58 -14.25 14.84
C GLU A 42 -10.39 -13.54 16.19
N HIS A 43 -9.85 -12.33 16.19
CA HIS A 43 -9.40 -11.63 17.40
C HIS A 43 -10.17 -10.35 17.68
N LEU A 44 -10.63 -9.65 16.64
CA LEU A 44 -11.38 -8.40 16.76
C LEU A 44 -12.85 -8.56 16.36
N PRO A 45 -13.77 -7.76 16.93
CA PRO A 45 -15.18 -7.75 16.52
C PRO A 45 -15.39 -7.36 15.05
N ALA A 46 -14.45 -6.60 14.46
CA ALA A 46 -14.40 -6.27 13.04
C ALA A 46 -12.96 -6.35 12.57
N ARG A 47 -12.73 -6.87 11.35
CA ARG A 47 -11.39 -6.98 10.75
C ARG A 47 -10.67 -5.64 10.61
N LEU A 48 -11.41 -4.54 10.51
CA LEU A 48 -10.86 -3.19 10.46
C LEU A 48 -11.69 -2.29 11.37
N GLN A 49 -11.01 -1.60 12.28
CA GLN A 49 -11.63 -0.62 13.17
C GLN A 49 -10.65 0.52 13.46
N GLY A 50 -11.17 1.71 13.69
CA GLY A 50 -10.34 2.87 13.97
C GLY A 50 -11.03 3.87 14.88
N GLU A 51 -10.21 4.64 15.59
CA GLU A 51 -10.64 5.66 16.52
C GLU A 51 -9.87 6.96 16.26
N ARG A 52 -10.53 8.09 16.51
CA ARG A 52 -9.95 9.44 16.44
C ARG A 52 -9.89 10.04 17.83
N LEU A 53 -8.76 10.65 18.18
CA LEU A 53 -8.59 11.32 19.46
C LEU A 53 -9.43 12.59 19.50
N THR A 54 -10.24 12.72 20.54
CA THR A 54 -11.05 13.89 20.87
C THR A 54 -10.65 14.41 22.26
N PRO A 55 -11.13 15.58 22.71
CA PRO A 55 -10.90 16.05 24.08
C PRO A 55 -11.38 15.07 25.16
N SER A 56 -12.40 14.25 24.87
CA SER A 56 -12.92 13.21 25.77
C SER A 56 -12.27 11.84 25.58
N GLY A 57 -11.21 11.73 24.77
CA GLY A 57 -10.52 10.48 24.45
C GLY A 57 -10.84 9.94 23.05
N TYR A 58 -10.51 8.69 22.80
CA TYR A 58 -10.72 8.06 21.50
C TYR A 58 -12.21 7.81 21.21
N LEU A 59 -12.67 8.30 20.06
CA LEU A 59 -14.00 8.08 19.52
C LEU A 59 -13.93 7.20 18.27
N ARG A 60 -14.75 6.14 18.23
CA ARG A 60 -14.79 5.21 17.11
C ARG A 60 -15.20 5.91 15.81
N GLN A 61 -14.49 5.60 14.73
CA GLN A 61 -14.78 6.11 13.39
C GLN A 61 -15.71 5.14 12.65
N PRO A 62 -16.64 5.67 11.83
CA PRO A 62 -17.57 4.84 11.06
C PRO A 62 -16.82 4.04 10.00
N VAL A 63 -17.12 2.74 9.89
CA VAL A 63 -16.60 1.83 8.87
C VAL A 63 -17.67 1.67 7.80
N ALA A 64 -17.32 1.95 6.55
CA ALA A 64 -18.20 1.67 5.42
C ALA A 64 -18.03 0.20 4.99
N THR A 65 -19.14 -0.49 4.76
CA THR A 65 -19.13 -1.89 4.29
C THR A 65 -19.69 -1.94 2.87
N GLY A 66 -18.88 -2.42 1.92
CA GLY A 66 -19.29 -2.68 0.56
C GLY A 66 -20.17 -3.93 0.43
N LEU A 67 -20.87 -4.07 -0.70
CA LEU A 67 -21.70 -5.25 -1.01
C LEU A 67 -20.89 -6.55 -1.07
N ASP A 68 -19.60 -6.44 -1.40
CA ASP A 68 -18.61 -7.51 -1.43
C ASP A 68 -18.01 -7.83 -0.04
N GLY A 69 -18.49 -7.16 1.01
CA GLY A 69 -17.96 -7.29 2.36
C GLY A 69 -16.67 -6.50 2.59
N THR A 70 -16.23 -5.68 1.63
CA THR A 70 -15.04 -4.83 1.82
C THR A 70 -15.30 -3.76 2.87
N LEU A 71 -14.49 -3.74 3.93
CA LEU A 71 -14.51 -2.69 4.93
C LEU A 71 -13.62 -1.54 4.48
N THR A 72 -14.13 -0.31 4.51
CA THR A 72 -13.40 0.91 4.16
C THR A 72 -13.41 1.90 5.31
N LEU A 73 -12.23 2.40 5.68
CA LEU A 73 -12.04 3.42 6.70
C LEU A 73 -11.20 4.57 6.17
N ARG A 74 -11.70 5.81 6.24
CA ARG A 74 -10.98 7.01 5.79
C ARG A 74 -10.10 7.57 6.89
N SER A 75 -8.80 7.66 6.64
CA SER A 75 -7.85 8.36 7.49
C SER A 75 -7.74 9.80 7.03
N GLU A 76 -8.06 10.75 7.91
CA GLU A 76 -7.81 12.16 7.65
C GLU A 76 -6.34 12.50 7.87
N THR A 77 -5.68 11.80 8.80
CA THR A 77 -4.25 12.02 9.09
C THR A 77 -3.36 11.62 7.92
N LEU A 78 -3.68 10.53 7.23
CA LEU A 78 -2.93 10.05 6.07
C LEU A 78 -3.49 10.58 4.74
N GLY A 79 -4.77 10.98 4.71
CA GLY A 79 -5.46 11.30 3.45
C GLY A 79 -5.73 10.06 2.58
N LEU A 80 -5.84 8.87 3.19
CA LEU A 80 -5.97 7.58 2.52
C LEU A 80 -7.20 6.82 3.00
N ASP A 81 -7.74 5.94 2.15
CA ASP A 81 -8.67 4.89 2.56
C ASP A 81 -7.88 3.64 2.95
N LEU A 82 -8.25 2.99 4.04
CA LEU A 82 -7.82 1.62 4.34
C LEU A 82 -8.94 0.67 3.96
N LEU A 83 -8.61 -0.32 3.13
CA LEU A 83 -9.54 -1.30 2.60
C LEU A 83 -9.17 -2.67 3.14
N ALA A 84 -10.06 -3.30 3.90
CA ALA A 84 -9.95 -4.69 4.29
C ALA A 84 -10.95 -5.53 3.47
N VAL A 85 -10.43 -6.14 2.40
CA VAL A 85 -11.21 -7.05 1.54
C VAL A 85 -11.22 -8.45 2.16
N PRO A 86 -12.37 -9.16 2.21
CA PRO A 86 -12.41 -10.53 2.69
C PRO A 86 -11.44 -11.45 1.93
N GLY A 87 -10.69 -12.28 2.65
CA GLY A 87 -9.73 -13.23 2.07
C GLY A 87 -8.49 -12.60 1.43
N ARG A 88 -8.27 -11.30 1.60
CA ARG A 88 -7.08 -10.58 1.11
C ARG A 88 -6.46 -9.73 2.20
N GLU A 89 -5.23 -9.31 1.94
CA GLU A 89 -4.54 -8.32 2.77
C GLU A 89 -5.18 -6.94 2.66
N MET A 90 -5.07 -6.17 3.73
CA MET A 90 -5.51 -4.79 3.74
C MET A 90 -4.66 -3.94 2.79
N ARG A 91 -5.30 -2.98 2.11
CA ARG A 91 -4.62 -2.03 1.22
C ARG A 91 -4.88 -0.59 1.65
N PHE A 92 -3.88 0.26 1.47
CA PHE A 92 -4.05 1.71 1.51
C PHE A 92 -4.38 2.20 0.10
N ARG A 93 -5.48 2.91 -0.09
CA ARG A 93 -5.90 3.49 -1.36
C ARG A 93 -5.90 5.01 -1.28
N ASN A 94 -5.31 5.63 -2.29
CA ASN A 94 -5.45 7.07 -2.47
C ASN A 94 -6.84 7.37 -3.06
N PRO A 95 -7.71 8.07 -2.35
CA PRO A 95 -9.07 8.34 -2.81
C PRO A 95 -9.13 9.33 -3.98
N ALA A 96 -8.12 10.17 -4.18
CA ALA A 96 -8.07 11.12 -5.28
C ALA A 96 -7.74 10.45 -6.62
N THR A 97 -6.90 9.40 -6.60
CA THR A 97 -6.49 8.67 -7.81
C THR A 97 -7.22 7.34 -7.98
N GLY A 98 -7.85 6.83 -6.91
CA GLY A 98 -8.41 5.48 -6.84
C GLY A 98 -7.37 4.37 -6.76
N GLY A 99 -6.07 4.69 -6.83
CA GLY A 99 -4.98 3.72 -6.85
C GLY A 99 -4.55 3.26 -5.46
N ASN A 100 -4.20 1.99 -5.34
CA ASN A 100 -3.59 1.43 -4.12
C ASN A 100 -2.13 1.86 -4.01
N LEU A 101 -1.67 2.14 -2.79
CA LEU A 101 -0.24 2.20 -2.49
C LEU A 101 0.36 0.81 -2.70
N ARG A 102 1.52 0.80 -3.33
CA ARG A 102 2.27 -0.43 -3.58
C ARG A 102 2.83 -0.97 -2.27
N SER A 103 2.85 -2.29 -2.15
CA SER A 103 3.69 -2.95 -1.16
C SER A 103 5.16 -2.77 -1.54
N HIS A 104 6.05 -3.02 -0.57
CA HIS A 104 7.50 -3.03 -0.82
C HIS A 104 7.87 -4.02 -1.93
N ASP A 105 7.24 -5.19 -1.95
CA ASP A 105 7.50 -6.23 -2.94
C ASP A 105 7.01 -5.83 -4.34
N GLU A 106 5.82 -5.23 -4.44
CA GLU A 106 5.30 -4.70 -5.70
C GLU A 106 6.19 -3.58 -6.27
N GLU A 107 6.81 -2.78 -5.41
CA GLU A 107 7.78 -1.77 -5.83
C GLU A 107 9.09 -2.41 -6.31
N ALA A 108 9.60 -3.41 -5.60
CA ALA A 108 10.80 -4.15 -5.98
C ALA A 108 10.62 -4.88 -7.32
N GLU A 109 9.50 -5.59 -7.50
CA GLU A 109 9.12 -6.21 -8.77
C GLU A 109 8.99 -5.18 -9.88
N GLY A 110 8.40 -4.02 -9.59
CA GLY A 110 8.30 -2.90 -10.52
C GLY A 110 9.65 -2.38 -10.99
N ARG A 111 10.64 -2.26 -10.09
CA ARG A 111 12.02 -1.86 -10.42
C ARG A 111 12.68 -2.90 -11.32
N VAL A 112 12.63 -4.17 -10.96
CA VAL A 112 13.21 -5.27 -11.76
C VAL A 112 12.58 -5.33 -13.15
N ALA A 113 11.26 -5.20 -13.25
CA ALA A 113 10.54 -5.18 -14.52
C ALA A 113 10.87 -3.94 -15.38
N ALA A 114 11.13 -2.79 -14.75
CA ALA A 114 11.57 -1.58 -15.45
C ALA A 114 13.00 -1.74 -15.98
N GLU A 115 13.92 -2.25 -15.17
CA GLU A 115 15.31 -2.52 -15.56
C GLU A 115 15.39 -3.53 -16.70
N THR A 116 14.60 -4.62 -16.61
CA THR A 116 14.54 -5.64 -17.66
C THR A 116 14.01 -5.07 -18.97
N ARG A 117 12.98 -4.22 -18.91
CA ARG A 117 12.44 -3.53 -20.10
C ARG A 117 13.44 -2.55 -20.69
N ALA A 118 14.17 -1.79 -19.85
CA ALA A 118 15.20 -0.87 -20.30
C ALA A 118 16.36 -1.62 -20.98
N ALA A 119 16.83 -2.72 -20.39
CA ALA A 119 17.86 -3.56 -20.98
C ALA A 119 17.42 -4.18 -22.32
N ALA A 120 16.18 -4.70 -22.39
CA ALA A 120 15.63 -5.24 -23.63
C ALA A 120 15.47 -4.16 -24.72
N ALA A 121 15.07 -2.94 -24.35
CA ALA A 121 14.99 -1.82 -25.27
C ALA A 121 16.37 -1.41 -25.79
N ALA A 122 17.38 -1.33 -24.91
CA ALA A 122 18.76 -1.02 -25.30
C ALA A 122 19.32 -2.05 -26.29
N THR A 123 19.17 -3.35 -26.00
CA THR A 123 19.59 -4.44 -26.90
C THR A 123 18.92 -4.34 -28.27
N ARG A 124 17.62 -4.00 -28.31
CA ARG A 124 16.89 -3.81 -29.57
C ARG A 124 17.41 -2.62 -30.38
N VAL A 125 17.73 -1.51 -29.71
CA VAL A 125 18.32 -0.33 -30.36
C VAL A 125 19.68 -0.68 -30.95
N THR A 126 20.59 -1.29 -30.17
CA THR A 126 21.92 -1.69 -30.66
C THR A 126 21.83 -2.68 -31.83
N ALA A 127 20.93 -3.67 -31.76
CA ALA A 127 20.74 -4.62 -32.83
C ALA A 127 20.18 -3.96 -34.11
N ALA A 128 19.26 -3.00 -33.96
CA ALA A 128 18.74 -2.24 -35.10
C ALA A 128 19.82 -1.37 -35.75
N GLU A 129 20.64 -0.68 -34.95
CA GLU A 129 21.75 0.13 -35.45
C GLU A 129 22.78 -0.70 -36.21
N ALA A 130 23.17 -1.87 -35.66
CA ALA A 130 24.08 -2.79 -36.33
C ALA A 130 23.52 -3.27 -37.67
N ARG A 131 22.21 -3.59 -37.73
CA ARG A 131 21.56 -4.02 -38.96
C ARG A 131 21.50 -2.91 -40.00
N VAL A 132 21.24 -1.67 -39.59
CA VAL A 132 21.27 -0.51 -40.49
C VAL A 132 22.67 -0.30 -41.06
N ALA A 133 23.71 -0.32 -40.21
CA ALA A 133 25.10 -0.16 -40.64
C ALA A 133 25.55 -1.25 -41.64
N GLU A 134 25.15 -2.51 -41.40
CA GLU A 134 25.41 -3.63 -42.31
C GLU A 134 24.74 -3.42 -43.67
N LEU A 135 23.45 -3.04 -43.69
CA LEU A 135 22.70 -2.77 -44.91
C LEU A 135 23.32 -1.60 -45.70
N GLU A 136 23.74 -0.53 -45.02
CA GLU A 136 24.44 0.58 -45.66
C GLU A 136 25.77 0.16 -46.28
N ALA A 137 26.54 -0.71 -45.61
CA ALA A 137 27.80 -1.22 -46.15
C ALA A 137 27.56 -2.06 -47.41
N LEU A 138 26.54 -2.92 -47.41
CA LEU A 138 26.15 -3.72 -48.58
C LEU A 138 25.70 -2.85 -49.74
N LEU A 139 24.91 -1.80 -49.49
CA LEU A 139 24.48 -0.87 -50.53
C LEU A 139 25.65 -0.10 -51.14
N ARG A 140 26.63 0.31 -50.32
CA ARG A 140 27.86 0.97 -50.80
C ARG A 140 28.68 0.04 -51.70
N ASP A 141 28.88 -1.21 -51.29
CA ASP A 141 29.67 -2.19 -52.07
C ASP A 141 29.01 -2.51 -53.42
N ARG A 142 27.68 -2.66 -53.44
CA ARG A 142 26.92 -2.95 -54.66
C ARG A 142 26.77 -1.77 -55.63
N SER A 143 27.20 -0.58 -55.20
CA SER A 143 27.17 0.67 -56.00
C SER A 143 28.53 1.04 -56.60
N ARG A 144 29.57 0.22 -56.36
CA ARG A 144 30.88 0.28 -57.03
C ARG A 144 30.93 -0.70 -58.20
#